data_AF-A0AAQ4FEV8-F1
#
_entry.id   AF-A0AAQ4FEV8-F1
#
_cell.length_a   1.000
_cell.length_b   1.000
_cell.length_c   1.000
_cell.angle_alpha   90.00
_cell.angle_beta   90.00
_cell.angle_gamma   90.00
#
_symmetry.space_group_name_H-M   'P 1'
#
loop_
_entity.id
_entity.type
_entity.pdbx_description
1 polymer ?
#
loop_
_entity_poly.entity_id
_entity_poly.type
_entity_poly.pdbx_seq_one_letter_code
_entity_poly.pdbx_strand_id
1 'polypeptide(L)'
;SDLDGDEYIVIWDRNLFFPGPNQEPMIYGQKVQQQRSELSLVDGMTKFISDYIKNDNVGVMSNAHLAMADKLKDGVFSKQCLSIAAKISTCLDFAKTGVAAVLEKHERPREYPDFMAKGCHKNTYRSNRVLGHLYRFQRFLESVVSTSFNSHLVDGRSNIKLLEFHGWMSYRSVVEELRAAYESDMDRILKQYGIKTEAEVVSGFINDTSSFNKSHYEKSNVEVLVTKQYRAIAQSTRERFFEKVEEACYLESAFSAEEKTTILLRMASACFMVTYSNAHKTCSSFPWIFSDLILLVMAISCLLLHHSCLPKASPLKWY
;
A
#
# COMPACT_ATOMS: atom_id res chain seq x y z
N SER A 1 -22.14 22.83 3.80
CA SER A 1 -20.81 23.25 4.20
C SER A 1 -20.82 24.75 4.19
N ASP A 2 -20.51 25.30 5.35
CA ASP A 2 -20.37 26.70 5.68
C ASP A 2 -18.88 27.01 5.89
N LEU A 3 -18.55 28.29 5.98
CA LEU A 3 -17.18 28.76 6.22
C LEU A 3 -16.96 29.09 7.69
N ASP A 4 -17.62 28.38 8.60
CA ASP A 4 -17.54 28.57 10.05
C ASP A 4 -16.48 27.67 10.73
N GLY A 5 -15.75 26.88 9.94
CA GLY A 5 -14.67 26.00 10.42
C GLY A 5 -14.46 24.74 9.59
N ASP A 6 -15.23 24.51 8.52
CA ASP A 6 -15.10 23.33 7.66
C ASP A 6 -13.71 23.23 7.02
N GLU A 7 -13.13 22.03 7.09
CA GLU A 7 -11.90 21.69 6.39
C GLU A 7 -12.20 21.12 5.00
N TYR A 8 -11.40 21.53 4.01
CA TYR A 8 -11.52 21.06 2.63
C TYR A 8 -10.32 20.22 2.24
N ILE A 9 -10.58 19.05 1.66
CA ILE A 9 -9.53 18.26 1.01
C ILE A 9 -9.39 18.76 -0.43
N VAL A 10 -8.23 19.33 -0.76
CA VAL A 10 -7.89 19.78 -2.11
C VAL A 10 -6.92 18.80 -2.74
N ILE A 11 -7.36 18.10 -3.78
CA ILE A 11 -6.53 17.15 -4.53
C ILE A 11 -6.13 17.82 -5.86
N TRP A 12 -4.84 18.04 -6.06
CA TRP A 12 -4.29 18.61 -7.31
C TRP A 12 -3.61 17.56 -8.21
N ASP A 13 -3.45 16.31 -7.73
CA ASP A 13 -2.92 15.23 -8.54
C ASP A 13 -3.93 14.83 -9.62
N ARG A 14 -3.56 15.07 -10.89
CA ARG A 14 -4.40 14.79 -12.05
C ARG A 14 -4.75 13.31 -12.20
N ASN A 15 -3.92 12.41 -11.67
CA ASN A 15 -4.19 10.97 -11.73
C ASN A 15 -5.35 10.55 -10.80
N LEU A 16 -5.72 11.39 -9.85
CA LEU A 16 -6.82 11.16 -8.92
C LEU A 16 -8.13 11.84 -9.37
N PHE A 17 -8.15 12.47 -10.54
CA PHE A 17 -9.36 13.10 -11.07
C PHE A 17 -10.30 12.04 -11.62
N PHE A 18 -11.55 12.06 -11.15
CA PHE A 18 -12.58 11.18 -11.68
C PHE A 18 -12.90 11.55 -13.12
N PRO A 19 -13.04 10.57 -14.03
CA PRO A 19 -13.47 10.84 -15.40
C PRO A 19 -14.95 11.26 -15.42
N GLY A 20 -15.27 12.23 -16.27
CA GLY A 20 -16.64 12.69 -16.51
C GLY A 20 -16.98 14.02 -15.83
N PRO A 21 -18.20 14.52 -16.01
CA PRO A 21 -18.65 15.77 -15.39
C PRO A 21 -18.92 15.59 -13.90
N ASN A 22 -18.83 16.69 -13.17
CA ASN A 22 -19.28 16.75 -11.78
C ASN A 22 -20.77 16.39 -11.69
N GLN A 23 -21.14 15.65 -10.64
CA GLN A 23 -22.53 15.35 -10.33
C GLN A 23 -23.19 16.56 -9.67
N GLU A 24 -24.48 16.72 -9.89
CA GLU A 24 -25.27 17.78 -9.25
C GLU A 24 -25.23 17.64 -7.72
N PRO A 25 -24.99 18.74 -6.99
CA PRO A 25 -24.95 18.71 -5.54
C PRO A 25 -26.34 18.39 -4.97
N MET A 26 -26.35 17.69 -3.85
CA MET A 26 -27.57 17.47 -3.09
C MET A 26 -28.06 18.78 -2.48
N ILE A 27 -29.32 19.15 -2.75
CA ILE A 27 -29.95 20.35 -2.20
C ILE A 27 -30.56 20.01 -0.85
N TYR A 28 -30.05 20.64 0.21
CA TYR A 28 -30.62 20.55 1.54
C TYR A 28 -31.79 21.53 1.66
N GLY A 29 -33.02 21.02 1.82
CA GLY A 29 -34.18 21.85 2.08
C GLY A 29 -34.08 22.54 3.44
N GLN A 30 -34.46 23.82 3.53
CA GLN A 30 -34.61 24.49 4.82
C GLN A 30 -35.64 23.73 5.67
N LYS A 31 -35.19 23.19 6.80
CA LYS A 31 -36.07 22.51 7.73
C LYS A 31 -36.92 23.54 8.48
N VAL A 32 -38.22 23.29 8.51
CA VAL A 32 -39.19 24.08 9.27
C VAL A 32 -38.79 24.05 10.74
N GLN A 33 -38.57 25.22 11.34
CA GLN A 33 -38.38 25.33 12.78
C GLN A 33 -39.60 24.73 13.48
N GLN A 34 -39.39 23.72 14.33
CA GLN A 34 -40.46 23.25 15.20
C GLN A 34 -40.90 24.40 16.11
N GLN A 35 -42.22 24.56 16.26
CA GLN A 35 -42.80 25.52 17.20
C GLN A 35 -42.19 25.34 18.60
N ARG A 36 -41.93 26.46 19.26
CA ARG A 36 -41.37 26.52 20.61
C ARG A 36 -42.24 25.66 21.54
N SER A 37 -41.65 24.66 22.19
CA SER A 37 -42.40 23.77 23.09
C SER A 37 -42.94 24.56 24.28
N GLU A 38 -44.15 24.26 24.73
CA GLU A 38 -44.74 24.83 25.95
C GLU A 38 -44.10 24.31 27.26
N LEU A 39 -43.04 23.49 27.16
CA LEU A 39 -42.34 22.92 28.31
C LEU A 39 -41.56 23.99 29.09
N SER A 40 -41.39 23.73 30.39
CA SER A 40 -40.42 24.46 31.20
C SER A 40 -39.00 24.25 30.64
N LEU A 41 -38.07 25.17 30.93
CA LEU A 41 -36.69 25.08 30.46
C LEU A 41 -36.02 23.76 30.90
N VAL A 42 -36.24 23.36 32.16
CA VAL A 42 -35.64 22.14 32.75
C VAL A 42 -36.17 20.88 32.07
N ASP A 43 -37.48 20.82 31.84
CA ASP A 43 -38.11 19.67 31.17
C ASP A 43 -37.69 19.59 29.70
N GLY A 44 -37.60 20.75 29.02
CA GLY A 44 -37.12 20.85 27.65
C GLY A 44 -35.67 20.35 27.51
N MET A 45 -34.78 20.76 28.41
CA MET A 45 -33.38 20.29 28.44
C MET A 45 -33.29 18.79 28.71
N THR A 46 -34.04 18.29 29.70
CA THR A 46 -34.04 16.86 30.07
C THR A 46 -34.53 16.00 28.92
N LYS A 47 -35.62 16.42 28.27
CA LYS A 47 -36.17 15.75 27.09
C LYS A 47 -35.19 15.77 25.92
N PHE A 48 -34.59 16.93 25.62
CA PHE A 48 -33.62 17.06 24.53
C PHE A 48 -32.42 16.14 24.73
N ILE A 49 -31.83 16.07 25.93
CA ILE A 49 -30.70 15.17 26.20
C ILE A 49 -31.11 13.70 26.05
N SER A 50 -32.27 13.32 26.59
CA SER A 50 -32.81 11.96 26.40
C SER A 50 -32.98 11.62 24.92
N ASP A 51 -33.55 12.53 24.14
CA ASP A 51 -33.82 12.33 22.72
C ASP A 51 -32.52 12.32 21.91
N TYR A 52 -31.53 13.15 22.28
CA TYR A 52 -30.19 13.13 21.68
C TYR A 52 -29.52 11.76 21.86
N ILE A 53 -29.49 11.24 23.09
CA ILE A 53 -28.87 9.94 23.41
C ILE A 53 -29.58 8.80 22.66
N LYS A 54 -30.92 8.84 22.57
CA LYS A 54 -31.70 7.80 21.87
C LYS A 54 -31.51 7.82 20.35
N ASN A 55 -31.26 9.00 19.78
CA ASN A 55 -31.23 9.20 18.34
C ASN A 55 -29.82 9.38 17.77
N ASP A 56 -28.77 9.16 18.56
CA ASP A 56 -27.40 9.10 18.05
C ASP A 56 -27.19 7.85 17.19
N ASN A 57 -27.54 7.97 15.91
CA ASN A 57 -27.56 6.86 14.96
C ASN A 57 -26.77 7.17 13.68
N VAL A 58 -26.06 8.29 13.62
CA VAL A 58 -25.27 8.72 12.45
C VAL A 58 -24.26 7.63 12.07
N GLY A 59 -23.52 7.09 13.05
CA GLY A 59 -22.56 6.02 12.80
C GLY A 59 -23.20 4.74 12.24
N VAL A 60 -24.42 4.41 12.71
CA VAL A 60 -25.18 3.24 12.20
C VAL A 60 -25.65 3.49 10.76
N MET A 61 -26.15 4.68 10.47
CA MET A 61 -26.56 5.09 9.13
C MET A 61 -25.40 5.12 8.14
N SER A 62 -24.25 5.67 8.53
CA SER A 62 -23.06 5.71 7.68
C SER A 62 -22.54 4.30 7.35
N ASN A 63 -22.54 3.39 8.32
CA ASN A 63 -22.23 1.98 8.08
C ASN A 63 -23.23 1.32 7.13
N ALA A 64 -24.53 1.62 7.29
CA ALA A 64 -25.57 1.10 6.41
C ALA A 64 -25.42 1.64 4.97
N HIS A 65 -25.17 2.93 4.81
CA HIS A 65 -24.89 3.58 3.54
C HIS A 65 -23.71 2.93 2.84
N LEU A 66 -22.59 2.74 3.55
CA LEU A 66 -21.38 2.12 3.00
C LEU A 66 -21.63 0.69 2.50
N ALA A 67 -22.32 -0.12 3.30
CA ALA A 67 -22.66 -1.50 2.92
C ALA A 67 -23.65 -1.54 1.72
N MET A 68 -24.66 -0.68 1.71
CA MET A 68 -25.63 -0.61 0.61
C MET A 68 -24.99 -0.11 -0.68
N ALA A 69 -24.09 0.88 -0.60
CA ALA A 69 -23.35 1.41 -1.75
C ALA A 69 -22.42 0.37 -2.39
N ASP A 70 -21.85 -0.54 -1.60
CA ASP A 70 -21.07 -1.65 -2.15
C ASP A 70 -21.97 -2.71 -2.82
N LYS A 71 -23.07 -3.07 -2.16
CA LYS A 71 -23.98 -4.17 -2.56
C LYS A 71 -24.84 -3.83 -3.78
N LEU A 72 -25.35 -2.60 -3.87
CA LEU A 72 -26.27 -2.20 -4.92
C LEU A 72 -25.53 -1.88 -6.22
N LYS A 73 -26.16 -2.19 -7.37
CA LYS A 73 -25.55 -2.00 -8.70
C LYS A 73 -25.18 -0.53 -8.95
N ASP A 74 -26.10 0.36 -8.63
CA ASP A 74 -25.96 1.82 -8.83
C ASP A 74 -25.14 2.49 -7.72
N GLY A 75 -24.66 1.70 -6.75
CA GLY A 75 -23.86 2.16 -5.63
C GLY A 75 -24.46 3.34 -4.88
N VAL A 76 -23.67 4.39 -4.68
CA VAL A 76 -24.07 5.62 -3.97
C VAL A 76 -25.26 6.35 -4.64
N PHE A 77 -25.50 6.13 -5.93
CA PHE A 77 -26.62 6.73 -6.67
C PHE A 77 -27.91 5.92 -6.58
N SER A 78 -27.89 4.78 -5.89
CA SER A 78 -29.10 4.01 -5.64
C SER A 78 -30.09 4.81 -4.79
N LYS A 79 -31.40 4.63 -5.04
CA LYS A 79 -32.46 5.30 -4.26
C LYS A 79 -32.34 5.08 -2.75
N GLN A 80 -31.90 3.89 -2.35
CA GLN A 80 -31.67 3.56 -0.94
C GLN A 80 -30.48 4.36 -0.37
N CYS A 81 -29.36 4.45 -1.07
CA CYS A 81 -28.22 5.24 -0.61
C CYS A 81 -28.57 6.73 -0.52
N LEU A 82 -29.28 7.28 -1.51
CA LEU A 82 -29.74 8.67 -1.48
C LEU A 82 -30.70 8.94 -0.31
N SER A 83 -31.61 8.01 -0.02
CA SER A 83 -32.51 8.08 1.15
C SER A 83 -31.71 8.07 2.46
N ILE A 84 -30.75 7.16 2.61
CA ILE A 84 -29.90 7.09 3.80
C ILE A 84 -29.06 8.37 3.93
N ALA A 85 -28.50 8.90 2.84
CA ALA A 85 -27.73 10.14 2.85
C ALA A 85 -28.57 11.35 3.32
N ALA A 86 -29.83 11.45 2.88
CA ALA A 86 -30.77 12.47 3.36
C ALA A 86 -31.04 12.34 4.87
N LYS A 87 -31.15 11.10 5.37
CA LYS A 87 -31.35 10.81 6.79
C LYS A 87 -30.11 11.12 7.63
N ILE A 88 -28.91 10.84 7.12
CA ILE A 88 -27.63 11.19 7.76
C ILE A 88 -27.52 12.71 7.91
N SER A 89 -27.74 13.45 6.83
CA SER A 89 -27.79 14.93 6.87
C SER A 89 -28.83 15.41 7.88
N THR A 90 -29.98 14.73 7.95
CA THR A 90 -31.01 15.10 8.90
C THR A 90 -30.55 14.98 10.35
N CYS A 91 -29.85 13.89 10.69
CA CYS A 91 -29.38 13.59 12.04
C CYS A 91 -28.16 14.42 12.45
N LEU A 92 -27.30 14.83 11.52
CA LEU A 92 -26.19 15.76 11.82
C LEU A 92 -26.71 17.10 12.35
N ASP A 93 -27.82 17.59 11.80
CA ASP A 93 -28.49 18.81 12.26
C ASP A 93 -29.40 18.58 13.48
N PHE A 94 -29.42 17.38 14.09
CA PHE A 94 -30.31 17.09 15.22
C PHE A 94 -30.07 18.07 16.37
N ALA A 95 -28.81 18.39 16.68
CA ALA A 95 -28.48 19.33 17.75
C ALA A 95 -29.05 20.74 17.51
N LYS A 96 -29.22 21.14 16.25
CA LYS A 96 -29.76 22.44 15.83
C LYS A 96 -31.28 22.42 15.67
N THR A 97 -31.84 21.30 15.23
CA THR A 97 -33.24 21.21 14.74
C THR A 97 -34.16 20.36 15.61
N GLY A 98 -33.62 19.48 16.46
CA GLY A 98 -34.38 18.50 17.24
C GLY A 98 -35.02 17.39 16.41
N VAL A 99 -34.76 17.33 15.09
CA VAL A 99 -35.37 16.35 14.18
C VAL A 99 -34.45 15.15 14.00
N ALA A 100 -34.91 13.97 14.38
CA ALA A 100 -34.23 12.69 14.15
C ALA A 100 -34.81 11.96 12.94
N ALA A 101 -33.97 11.18 12.27
CA ALA A 101 -34.39 10.19 11.28
C ALA A 101 -33.95 8.80 11.72
N VAL A 102 -34.56 7.74 11.19
CA VAL A 102 -34.21 6.35 11.51
C VAL A 102 -34.14 5.52 10.22
N LEU A 103 -33.24 4.53 10.19
CA LEU A 103 -33.17 3.56 9.09
C LEU A 103 -34.42 2.71 9.02
N GLU A 104 -34.99 2.62 7.83
CA GLU A 104 -36.06 1.70 7.51
C GLU A 104 -35.56 0.26 7.40
N LYS A 105 -36.48 -0.70 7.51
CA LYS A 105 -36.14 -2.14 7.49
C LYS A 105 -35.37 -2.54 6.22
N HIS A 106 -35.70 -1.93 5.08
CA HIS A 106 -35.08 -2.24 3.80
C HIS A 106 -33.72 -1.54 3.61
N GLU A 107 -33.43 -0.50 4.39
CA GLU A 107 -32.16 0.24 4.40
C GLU A 107 -31.12 -0.40 5.32
N ARG A 108 -31.53 -1.36 6.17
CA ARG A 108 -30.64 -2.10 7.08
C ARG A 108 -29.94 -3.24 6.33
N PRO A 109 -28.59 -3.23 6.24
CA PRO A 109 -27.86 -4.31 5.57
C PRO A 109 -28.02 -5.63 6.32
N ARG A 110 -28.34 -6.70 5.57
CA ARG A 110 -28.37 -8.08 6.10
C ARG A 110 -26.99 -8.74 6.09
N GLU A 111 -26.15 -8.31 5.17
CA GLU A 111 -24.79 -8.79 4.97
C GLU A 111 -23.90 -7.58 4.75
N TYR A 112 -22.63 -7.70 5.16
CA TYR A 112 -21.65 -6.62 5.08
C TYR A 112 -20.49 -7.02 4.16
N PRO A 113 -19.89 -6.09 3.43
CA PRO A 113 -18.69 -6.38 2.67
C PRO A 113 -17.51 -6.72 3.58
N ASP A 114 -16.60 -7.55 3.08
CA ASP A 114 -15.40 -8.05 3.77
C ASP A 114 -14.52 -6.95 4.35
N PHE A 115 -14.40 -5.81 3.65
CA PHE A 115 -13.61 -4.67 4.11
C PHE A 115 -14.17 -3.98 5.37
N MET A 116 -15.42 -4.23 5.77
CA MET A 116 -15.98 -3.67 7.01
C MET A 116 -15.64 -4.50 8.25
N ALA A 117 -14.91 -5.61 8.09
CA ALA A 117 -14.33 -6.42 9.16
C ALA A 117 -15.29 -6.73 10.34
N LYS A 118 -16.56 -7.07 10.04
CA LYS A 118 -17.58 -7.35 11.08
C LYS A 118 -17.36 -8.68 11.84
N GLY A 119 -16.33 -9.45 11.49
CA GLY A 119 -15.97 -10.69 12.14
C GLY A 119 -17.09 -11.75 12.08
N CYS A 120 -17.13 -12.64 13.07
CA CYS A 120 -18.13 -13.72 13.15
C CYS A 120 -19.52 -13.25 13.61
N HIS A 121 -19.68 -11.99 14.03
CA HIS A 121 -20.93 -11.48 14.59
C HIS A 121 -21.97 -11.07 13.53
N LYS A 122 -21.56 -10.97 12.26
CA LYS A 122 -22.43 -10.61 11.14
C LYS A 122 -22.06 -11.42 9.91
N ASN A 123 -23.05 -11.68 9.05
CA ASN A 123 -22.79 -12.29 7.75
C ASN A 123 -21.98 -11.32 6.88
N THR A 124 -20.91 -11.82 6.28
CA THR A 124 -20.03 -11.04 5.41
C THR A 124 -19.92 -11.67 4.02
N TYR A 125 -19.78 -10.84 2.98
CA TYR A 125 -19.51 -11.28 1.62
C TYR A 125 -18.24 -10.62 1.08
N ARG A 126 -17.63 -11.26 0.08
CA ARG A 126 -16.44 -10.75 -0.59
C ARG A 126 -16.84 -9.63 -1.56
N SER A 127 -16.43 -8.37 -1.31
CA SER A 127 -16.73 -7.26 -2.22
C SER A 127 -15.92 -7.37 -3.51
N ASN A 128 -16.57 -7.10 -4.64
CA ASN A 128 -15.94 -7.00 -5.97
C ASN A 128 -15.71 -5.53 -6.40
N ARG A 129 -15.87 -4.58 -5.48
CA ARG A 129 -15.64 -3.15 -5.71
C ARG A 129 -14.23 -2.76 -5.25
N VAL A 130 -13.81 -1.54 -5.62
CA VAL A 130 -12.46 -1.02 -5.35
C VAL A 130 -12.07 -1.12 -3.88
N LEU A 131 -12.97 -0.82 -2.94
CA LEU A 131 -12.71 -0.89 -1.50
C LEU A 131 -12.39 -2.32 -1.05
N GLY A 132 -13.11 -3.33 -1.57
CA GLY A 132 -12.82 -4.73 -1.28
C GLY A 132 -11.47 -5.19 -1.82
N HIS A 133 -11.08 -4.72 -3.01
CA HIS A 133 -9.76 -4.99 -3.58
C HIS A 133 -8.64 -4.34 -2.76
N LEU A 134 -8.78 -3.05 -2.42
CA LEU A 134 -7.81 -2.31 -1.62
C LEU A 134 -7.63 -2.94 -0.22
N TYR A 135 -8.72 -3.28 0.45
CA TYR A 135 -8.68 -3.93 1.76
C TYR A 135 -7.91 -5.25 1.72
N ARG A 136 -8.21 -6.12 0.74
CA ARG A 136 -7.51 -7.40 0.62
C ARG A 136 -6.05 -7.23 0.22
N PHE A 137 -5.74 -6.26 -0.63
CA PHE A 137 -4.37 -5.94 -0.99
C PHE A 137 -3.57 -5.45 0.21
N GLN A 138 -4.15 -4.56 1.03
CA GLN A 138 -3.54 -4.12 2.28
C GLN A 138 -3.31 -5.30 3.24
N ARG A 139 -4.33 -6.15 3.47
CA ARG A 139 -4.19 -7.35 4.31
C ARG A 139 -3.10 -8.29 3.81
N PHE A 140 -2.98 -8.44 2.49
CA PHE A 140 -1.91 -9.21 1.86
C PHE A 140 -0.54 -8.59 2.15
N LEU A 141 -0.38 -7.27 1.94
CA LEU A 141 0.86 -6.56 2.24
C LEU A 141 1.26 -6.70 3.71
N GLU A 142 0.33 -6.49 4.64
CA GLU A 142 0.58 -6.65 6.06
C GLU A 142 1.01 -8.08 6.42
N SER A 143 0.39 -9.09 5.80
CA SER A 143 0.78 -10.48 5.98
C SER A 143 2.20 -10.74 5.47
N VAL A 144 2.56 -10.17 4.32
CA VAL A 144 3.89 -10.29 3.72
C VAL A 144 4.95 -9.59 4.58
N VAL A 145 4.64 -8.40 5.10
CA VAL A 145 5.55 -7.62 5.95
C VAL A 145 5.72 -8.29 7.33
N SER A 146 4.64 -8.81 7.91
CA SER A 146 4.68 -9.45 9.24
C SER A 146 5.37 -10.81 9.21
N THR A 147 5.36 -11.51 8.07
CA THR A 147 6.04 -12.78 7.92
C THR A 147 7.51 -12.50 7.58
N SER A 148 8.41 -12.59 8.56
CA SER A 148 9.83 -12.62 8.27
C SER A 148 10.09 -13.72 7.24
N PHE A 149 10.50 -13.34 6.02
CA PHE A 149 10.69 -14.15 4.80
C PHE A 149 11.66 -15.36 4.93
N ASN A 150 11.91 -15.86 6.13
CA ASN A 150 12.90 -16.88 6.41
C ASN A 150 12.43 -18.31 6.07
N SER A 151 11.13 -18.61 5.96
CA SER A 151 10.66 -20.00 5.86
C SER A 151 10.32 -20.53 4.45
N HIS A 152 10.09 -19.69 3.44
CA HIS A 152 9.48 -20.16 2.17
C HIS A 152 10.29 -20.01 0.88
N LEU A 153 11.53 -19.52 0.92
CA LEU A 153 12.41 -19.51 -0.27
C LEU A 153 13.03 -20.88 -0.60
N VAL A 154 12.59 -21.97 0.05
CA VAL A 154 13.17 -23.32 -0.09
C VAL A 154 12.94 -23.91 -1.49
N ASP A 155 11.94 -23.44 -2.25
CA ASP A 155 11.60 -24.00 -3.56
C ASP A 155 12.08 -23.16 -4.78
N GLY A 156 12.75 -22.02 -4.53
CA GLY A 156 13.13 -21.05 -5.57
C GLY A 156 14.45 -21.33 -6.32
N ARG A 157 15.13 -22.46 -6.07
CA ARG A 157 16.46 -22.74 -6.67
C ARG A 157 16.45 -22.79 -8.21
N SER A 158 15.30 -23.03 -8.82
CA SER A 158 15.12 -23.04 -10.29
C SER A 158 15.24 -21.65 -10.92
N ASN A 159 14.75 -20.59 -10.25
CA ASN A 159 14.77 -19.22 -10.79
C ASN A 159 16.09 -18.47 -10.53
N ILE A 160 16.90 -18.92 -9.55
CA ILE A 160 18.20 -18.31 -9.25
C ILE A 160 19.14 -18.39 -10.46
N LYS A 161 19.06 -19.46 -11.26
CA LYS A 161 19.87 -19.62 -12.48
C LYS A 161 19.58 -18.58 -13.57
N LEU A 162 18.36 -18.04 -13.63
CA LEU A 162 18.02 -16.99 -14.60
C LEU A 162 18.68 -15.64 -14.25
N LEU A 163 19.02 -15.46 -12.98
CA LEU A 163 19.63 -14.26 -12.44
C LEU A 163 21.16 -14.38 -12.32
N GLU A 164 21.70 -15.55 -12.65
CA GLU A 164 23.14 -15.82 -12.72
C GLU A 164 23.69 -15.40 -14.09
N PHE A 165 24.64 -14.47 -14.09
CA PHE A 165 25.34 -14.02 -15.28
C PHE A 165 26.79 -14.48 -15.26
N HIS A 166 27.26 -15.07 -16.36
CA HIS A 166 28.59 -15.64 -16.45
C HIS A 166 29.68 -14.63 -16.04
N GLY A 167 30.59 -15.05 -15.15
CA GLY A 167 31.68 -14.20 -14.65
C GLY A 167 31.31 -13.30 -13.46
N TRP A 168 30.13 -13.44 -12.85
CA TRP A 168 29.76 -12.67 -11.65
C TRP A 168 30.71 -12.90 -10.46
N MET A 169 31.34 -14.07 -10.36
CA MET A 169 32.18 -14.45 -9.23
C MET A 169 33.41 -13.54 -9.03
N SER A 170 33.90 -12.87 -10.09
CA SER A 170 35.05 -11.95 -10.00
C SER A 170 34.75 -10.74 -9.12
N TYR A 171 33.48 -10.31 -9.05
CA TYR A 171 33.07 -9.14 -8.27
C TYR A 171 32.50 -9.49 -6.90
N ARG A 172 32.58 -10.75 -6.48
CA ARG A 172 32.02 -11.23 -5.22
C ARG A 172 32.49 -10.39 -4.03
N SER A 173 33.79 -10.18 -3.89
CA SER A 173 34.38 -9.41 -2.77
C SER A 173 33.89 -7.97 -2.74
N VAL A 174 33.78 -7.32 -3.90
CA VAL A 174 33.32 -5.92 -4.03
C VAL A 174 31.85 -5.82 -3.62
N VAL A 175 31.03 -6.79 -4.03
CA VAL A 175 29.61 -6.84 -3.67
C VAL A 175 29.41 -7.15 -2.20
N GLU A 176 30.23 -8.03 -1.60
CA GLU A 176 30.18 -8.32 -0.16
C GLU A 176 30.46 -7.06 0.67
N GLU A 177 31.42 -6.22 0.25
CA GLU A 177 31.69 -4.92 0.89
C GLU A 177 30.50 -3.94 0.75
N LEU A 178 29.95 -3.80 -0.46
CA LEU A 178 28.77 -2.94 -0.69
C LEU A 178 27.56 -3.40 0.13
N ARG A 179 27.34 -4.72 0.21
CA ARG A 179 26.27 -5.30 1.02
C ARG A 179 26.48 -5.05 2.51
N ALA A 180 27.70 -5.20 3.02
CA ALA A 180 28.00 -4.95 4.43
C ALA A 180 27.75 -3.48 4.81
N ALA A 181 28.09 -2.54 3.92
CA ALA A 181 27.80 -1.13 4.13
C ALA A 181 26.27 -0.87 4.17
N TYR A 182 25.52 -1.46 3.23
CA TYR A 182 24.06 -1.40 3.22
C TYR A 182 23.44 -1.99 4.49
N GLU A 183 23.94 -3.15 4.94
CA GLU A 183 23.48 -3.83 6.15
C GLU A 183 23.70 -2.97 7.39
N SER A 184 24.84 -2.31 7.51
CA SER A 184 25.10 -1.37 8.61
C SER A 184 24.16 -0.16 8.58
N ASP A 185 23.84 0.37 7.40
CA ASP A 185 22.92 1.49 7.26
C ASP A 185 21.46 1.08 7.57
N MET A 186 21.05 -0.12 7.16
CA MET A 186 19.74 -0.71 7.47
C MET A 186 19.58 -1.00 8.97
N ASP A 187 20.59 -1.62 9.58
CA ASP A 187 20.62 -1.91 11.02
C ASP A 187 20.51 -0.63 11.86
N ARG A 188 21.12 0.48 11.40
CA ARG A 188 20.95 1.80 12.02
C ARG A 188 19.48 2.26 12.02
N ILE A 189 18.75 2.12 10.91
CA ILE A 189 17.31 2.47 10.85
C ILE A 189 16.51 1.58 11.81
N LEU A 190 16.71 0.27 11.75
CA LEU A 190 15.99 -0.70 12.58
C LEU A 190 16.16 -0.39 14.07
N LYS A 191 17.40 -0.14 14.51
CA LYS A 191 17.72 0.23 15.90
C LYS A 191 17.19 1.61 16.29
N GLN A 192 17.32 2.61 15.41
CA GLN A 192 16.91 3.99 15.70
C GLN A 192 15.41 4.09 16.00
N TYR A 193 14.58 3.38 15.25
CA TYR A 193 13.11 3.47 15.38
C TYR A 193 12.49 2.29 16.14
N GLY A 194 13.30 1.28 16.49
CA GLY A 194 12.84 0.05 17.13
C GLY A 194 11.98 -0.83 16.22
N ILE A 195 12.26 -0.80 14.91
CA ILE A 195 11.56 -1.58 13.89
C ILE A 195 12.12 -2.99 13.89
N LYS A 196 11.24 -4.00 13.77
CA LYS A 196 11.61 -5.41 13.97
C LYS A 196 12.17 -6.04 12.71
N THR A 197 11.71 -5.62 11.53
CA THR A 197 12.05 -6.29 10.27
C THR A 197 12.43 -5.31 9.17
N GLU A 198 13.36 -5.74 8.31
CA GLU A 198 13.75 -5.03 7.09
C GLU A 198 12.55 -4.77 6.15
N ALA A 199 11.60 -5.72 6.09
CA ALA A 199 10.42 -5.62 5.25
C ALA A 199 9.56 -4.40 5.61
N GLU A 200 9.46 -4.03 6.89
CA GLU A 200 8.75 -2.84 7.35
C GLU A 200 9.42 -1.56 6.83
N VAL A 201 10.76 -1.50 6.86
CA VAL A 201 11.52 -0.34 6.36
C VAL A 201 11.38 -0.19 4.84
N VAL A 202 11.52 -1.28 4.11
CA VAL A 202 11.52 -1.29 2.64
C VAL A 202 10.12 -1.01 2.09
N SER A 203 9.09 -1.56 2.72
CA SER A 203 7.70 -1.37 2.30
C SER A 203 7.11 -0.03 2.78
N GLY A 204 7.70 0.58 3.81
CA GLY A 204 7.17 1.78 4.47
C GLY A 204 5.99 1.50 5.41
N PHE A 205 5.57 0.23 5.56
CA PHE A 205 4.50 -0.18 6.47
C PHE A 205 5.11 -0.60 7.81
N ILE A 206 4.96 0.24 8.83
CA ILE A 206 5.55 -0.01 10.15
C ILE A 206 4.47 -0.50 11.11
N ASN A 207 4.54 -1.78 11.53
CA ASN A 207 3.49 -2.35 12.39
C ASN A 207 3.64 -1.92 13.85
N ASP A 208 4.86 -1.89 14.37
CA ASP A 208 5.15 -1.64 15.77
C ASP A 208 6.43 -0.80 15.89
N THR A 209 6.34 0.31 16.62
CA THR A 209 7.47 1.20 16.91
C THR A 209 7.81 1.12 18.39
N SER A 210 9.02 1.57 18.76
CA SER A 210 9.39 1.63 20.18
C SER A 210 8.34 2.36 21.04
N SER A 211 8.23 1.94 22.31
CA SER A 211 7.21 2.42 23.28
C SER A 211 7.12 3.94 23.43
N PHE A 212 8.13 4.69 22.97
CA PHE A 212 8.19 6.14 23.04
C PHE A 212 7.33 6.85 21.98
N ASN A 213 6.95 6.20 20.88
CA ASN A 213 6.24 6.82 19.74
C ASN A 213 4.80 6.30 19.58
N LYS A 214 3.99 6.37 20.65
CA LYS A 214 2.63 5.78 20.67
C LYS A 214 1.53 6.68 20.11
N SER A 215 1.76 7.98 19.92
CA SER A 215 0.76 8.86 19.31
C SER A 215 0.58 8.55 17.82
N HIS A 216 -0.66 8.55 17.33
CA HIS A 216 -0.98 8.30 15.91
C HIS A 216 -0.31 9.35 14.97
N TYR A 217 -0.16 10.60 15.44
CA TYR A 217 0.54 11.65 14.70
C TYR A 217 2.05 11.37 14.61
N GLU A 218 2.64 10.86 15.70
CA GLU A 218 4.06 10.49 15.74
C GLU A 218 4.35 9.26 14.88
N LYS A 219 3.44 8.29 14.80
CA LYS A 219 3.59 7.12 13.92
C LYS A 219 3.66 7.51 12.45
N SER A 220 2.74 8.36 11.97
CA SER A 220 2.78 8.82 10.57
C SER A 220 4.06 9.59 10.27
N ASN A 221 4.56 10.39 11.23
CA ASN A 221 5.84 11.07 11.10
C ASN A 221 7.02 10.09 11.02
N VAL A 222 7.00 9.01 11.82
CA VAL A 222 8.02 7.96 11.78
C VAL A 222 8.02 7.24 10.43
N GLU A 223 6.85 6.88 9.88
CA GLU A 223 6.75 6.24 8.55
C GLU A 223 7.34 7.14 7.45
N VAL A 224 7.03 8.43 7.47
CA VAL A 224 7.57 9.41 6.51
C VAL A 224 9.10 9.53 6.65
N LEU A 225 9.60 9.60 7.89
CA LEU A 225 11.04 9.72 8.15
C LEU A 225 11.81 8.46 7.76
N VAL A 226 11.31 7.28 8.11
CA VAL A 226 11.90 5.98 7.74
C VAL A 226 11.90 5.82 6.23
N THR A 227 10.80 6.15 5.55
CA THR A 227 10.71 6.12 4.09
C THR A 227 11.76 7.05 3.46
N LYS A 228 11.94 8.26 4.00
CA LYS A 228 12.94 9.21 3.51
C LYS A 228 14.37 8.69 3.74
N GLN A 229 14.67 8.15 4.91
CA GLN A 229 15.99 7.60 5.21
C GLN A 229 16.30 6.36 4.35
N TYR A 230 15.33 5.46 4.17
CA TYR A 230 15.48 4.29 3.30
C TYR A 230 15.78 4.72 1.85
N ARG A 231 15.06 5.71 1.32
CA ARG A 231 15.35 6.27 -0.02
C ARG A 231 16.78 6.81 -0.11
N ALA A 232 17.26 7.50 0.92
CA ALA A 232 18.63 8.01 0.96
C ALA A 232 19.68 6.88 0.98
N ILE A 233 19.43 5.80 1.74
CA ILE A 233 20.30 4.61 1.73
C ILE A 233 20.28 3.95 0.35
N ALA A 234 19.10 3.74 -0.23
CA ALA A 234 18.98 3.13 -1.56
C ALA A 234 19.72 3.95 -2.62
N GLN A 235 19.59 5.29 -2.59
CA GLN A 235 20.31 6.18 -3.48
C GLN A 235 21.83 6.11 -3.26
N SER A 236 22.30 6.25 -2.03
CA SER A 236 23.74 6.21 -1.72
C SER A 236 24.37 4.85 -2.06
N THR A 237 23.65 3.75 -1.82
CA THR A 237 24.08 2.40 -2.19
C THR A 237 24.20 2.27 -3.71
N ARG A 238 23.27 2.89 -4.44
CA ARG A 238 23.28 2.90 -5.90
C ARG A 238 24.44 3.73 -6.47
N GLU A 239 24.73 4.89 -5.88
CA GLU A 239 25.88 5.72 -6.23
C GLU A 239 27.20 4.94 -6.02
N ARG A 240 27.41 4.36 -4.83
CA ARG A 240 28.59 3.53 -4.54
C ARG A 240 28.72 2.33 -5.49
N PHE A 241 27.61 1.71 -5.87
CA PHE A 241 27.62 0.61 -6.84
C PHE A 241 28.15 1.08 -8.21
N PHE A 242 27.66 2.21 -8.73
CA PHE A 242 28.13 2.71 -10.02
C PHE A 242 29.58 3.19 -9.97
N GLU A 243 30.03 3.79 -8.87
CA GLU A 243 31.46 4.09 -8.65
C GLU A 243 32.33 2.83 -8.75
N LYS A 244 31.89 1.73 -8.13
CA LYS A 244 32.60 0.43 -8.22
C LYS A 244 32.56 -0.19 -9.61
N VAL A 245 31.49 0.02 -10.38
CA VAL A 245 31.42 -0.40 -11.79
C VAL A 245 32.42 0.39 -12.62
N GLU A 246 32.54 1.71 -12.41
CA GLU A 246 33.51 2.56 -13.11
C GLU A 246 34.95 2.16 -12.78
N GLU A 247 35.25 1.90 -11.50
CA GLU A 247 36.54 1.39 -11.04
C GLU A 247 36.90 0.06 -11.72
N ALA A 248 35.95 -0.89 -11.78
CA ALA A 248 36.13 -2.16 -12.47
C ALA A 248 36.36 -1.98 -13.98
N CYS A 249 35.63 -1.07 -14.63
CA CYS A 249 35.83 -0.77 -16.05
C CYS A 249 37.24 -0.22 -16.33
N TYR A 250 37.77 0.61 -15.45
CA TYR A 250 39.14 1.13 -15.58
C TYR A 250 40.18 0.02 -15.39
N LEU A 251 40.04 -0.81 -14.36
CA LEU A 251 40.97 -1.91 -14.06
C LEU A 251 41.00 -2.98 -15.16
N GLU A 252 39.84 -3.30 -15.75
CA GLU A 252 39.74 -4.26 -16.84
C GLU A 252 40.01 -3.66 -18.22
N SER A 253 40.36 -2.36 -18.30
CA SER A 253 40.59 -1.65 -19.56
C SER A 253 39.41 -1.75 -20.55
N ALA A 254 38.18 -1.70 -20.01
CA ALA A 254 36.94 -1.79 -20.77
C ALA A 254 36.58 -0.43 -21.38
N PHE A 255 36.86 -0.26 -22.67
CA PHE A 255 36.65 1.01 -23.37
C PHE A 255 35.39 1.01 -24.23
N SER A 256 34.92 -0.16 -24.66
CA SER A 256 33.70 -0.30 -25.46
C SER A 256 32.42 -0.29 -24.60
N ALA A 257 31.30 0.10 -25.20
CA ALA A 257 30.00 0.08 -24.52
C ALA A 257 29.56 -1.35 -24.13
N GLU A 258 29.94 -2.36 -24.92
CA GLU A 258 29.60 -3.77 -24.68
C GLU A 258 30.37 -4.34 -23.48
N GLU A 259 31.65 -4.03 -23.35
CA GLU A 259 32.48 -4.46 -22.20
C GLU A 259 31.98 -3.83 -20.91
N LYS A 260 31.69 -2.52 -20.92
CA LYS A 260 31.12 -1.81 -19.75
C LYS A 260 29.77 -2.40 -19.34
N THR A 261 28.91 -2.70 -20.32
CA THR A 261 27.61 -3.35 -20.08
C THR A 261 27.80 -4.74 -19.48
N THR A 262 28.80 -5.50 -19.95
CA THR A 262 29.11 -6.83 -19.43
C THR A 262 29.56 -6.79 -17.97
N ILE A 263 30.43 -5.85 -17.61
CA ILE A 263 30.88 -5.63 -16.21
C ILE A 263 29.69 -5.26 -15.33
N LEU A 264 28.85 -4.32 -15.79
CA LEU A 264 27.63 -3.89 -15.09
C LEU A 264 26.69 -5.08 -14.80
N LEU A 265 26.44 -5.93 -15.80
CA LEU A 265 25.57 -7.11 -15.65
C LEU A 265 26.17 -8.17 -14.73
N ARG A 266 27.49 -8.39 -14.80
CA ARG A 266 28.20 -9.30 -13.88
C ARG A 266 28.09 -8.84 -12.44
N MET A 267 28.30 -7.54 -12.19
CA MET A 267 28.18 -6.96 -10.85
C MET A 267 26.72 -6.98 -10.35
N ALA A 268 25.75 -6.65 -11.19
CA ALA A 268 24.33 -6.72 -10.82
C ALA A 268 23.88 -8.15 -10.48
N SER A 269 24.34 -9.14 -11.27
CA SER A 269 24.12 -10.56 -10.96
C SER A 269 24.80 -10.96 -9.66
N ALA A 270 26.04 -10.50 -9.42
CA ALA A 270 26.75 -10.75 -8.17
C ALA A 270 25.99 -10.21 -6.95
N CYS A 271 25.35 -9.03 -7.02
CA CYS A 271 24.49 -8.50 -5.95
C CYS A 271 23.39 -9.50 -5.55
N PHE A 272 22.69 -10.07 -6.53
CA PHE A 272 21.66 -11.06 -6.29
C PHE A 272 22.26 -12.37 -5.73
N MET A 273 23.29 -12.90 -6.39
CA MET A 273 23.89 -14.19 -6.04
C MET A 273 24.52 -14.17 -4.64
N VAL A 274 25.26 -13.13 -4.27
CA VAL A 274 25.86 -12.99 -2.92
C VAL A 274 24.79 -12.94 -1.84
N THR A 275 23.66 -12.27 -2.10
CA THR A 275 22.58 -12.12 -1.13
C THR A 275 21.84 -13.43 -0.90
N TYR A 276 21.48 -14.13 -1.97
CA TYR A 276 20.60 -15.29 -1.90
C TYR A 276 21.32 -16.65 -1.85
N SER A 277 22.63 -16.69 -2.11
CA SER A 277 23.43 -17.93 -1.98
C SER A 277 23.94 -18.17 -0.56
N ASN A 278 23.89 -17.17 0.34
CA ASN A 278 24.35 -17.31 1.72
C ASN A 278 23.26 -17.95 2.60
N ALA A 279 23.65 -18.83 3.52
CA ALA A 279 22.71 -19.53 4.41
C ALA A 279 22.06 -18.60 5.44
N HIS A 280 22.77 -17.53 5.82
CA HIS A 280 22.26 -16.46 6.68
C HIS A 280 21.68 -15.34 5.80
N LYS A 281 20.35 -15.26 5.75
CA LYS A 281 19.60 -14.26 4.97
C LYS A 281 19.40 -12.99 5.78
N THR A 282 20.46 -12.21 5.98
CA THR A 282 20.34 -10.83 6.44
C THR A 282 20.31 -9.88 5.25
N CYS A 283 19.53 -8.80 5.34
CA CYS A 283 19.43 -7.77 4.31
C CYS A 283 18.99 -8.29 2.92
N SER A 284 17.84 -8.97 2.86
CA SER A 284 17.32 -9.57 1.63
C SER A 284 16.87 -8.51 0.59
N SER A 285 16.67 -7.26 1.00
CA SER A 285 16.22 -6.20 0.10
C SER A 285 17.35 -5.56 -0.71
N PHE A 286 18.63 -5.76 -0.33
CA PHE A 286 19.80 -5.14 -0.98
C PHE A 286 19.82 -5.27 -2.52
N PRO A 287 19.62 -6.46 -3.13
CA PRO A 287 19.66 -6.58 -4.59
C PRO A 287 18.56 -5.78 -5.28
N TRP A 288 17.42 -5.60 -4.63
CA TRP A 288 16.23 -4.98 -5.24
C TRP A 288 16.37 -3.46 -5.43
N ILE A 289 17.39 -2.83 -4.83
CA ILE A 289 17.84 -1.47 -5.17
C ILE A 289 18.22 -1.36 -6.66
N PHE A 290 18.65 -2.48 -7.24
CA PHE A 290 19.09 -2.63 -8.63
C PHE A 290 18.08 -3.44 -9.45
N SER A 291 16.80 -3.39 -9.09
CA SER A 291 15.73 -4.18 -9.73
C SER A 291 15.71 -4.01 -11.26
N ASP A 292 15.96 -2.81 -11.76
CA ASP A 292 16.10 -2.51 -13.19
C ASP A 292 17.25 -3.30 -13.86
N LEU A 293 18.41 -3.37 -13.21
CA LEU A 293 19.57 -4.11 -13.71
C LEU A 293 19.38 -5.63 -13.60
N ILE A 294 18.76 -6.09 -12.51
CA ILE A 294 18.44 -7.52 -12.30
C ILE A 294 17.43 -7.99 -13.35
N LEU A 295 16.42 -7.18 -13.67
CA LEU A 295 15.47 -7.47 -14.74
C LEU A 295 16.18 -7.54 -16.11
N LEU A 296 17.18 -6.70 -16.35
CA LEU A 296 17.99 -6.75 -17.56
C LEU A 296 18.81 -8.05 -17.64
N VAL A 297 19.45 -8.47 -16.54
CA VAL A 297 20.15 -9.78 -16.45
C VAL A 297 19.17 -10.91 -16.80
N MET A 298 17.99 -10.92 -16.18
CA MET A 298 16.96 -11.93 -16.43
C MET A 298 16.55 -11.99 -17.90
N ALA A 299 16.30 -10.83 -18.52
CA ALA A 299 15.91 -10.74 -19.93
C ALA A 299 17.00 -11.31 -20.86
N ILE A 300 18.27 -10.98 -20.61
CA ILE A 300 19.41 -11.46 -21.40
C ILE A 300 19.61 -12.97 -21.21
N SER A 301 19.55 -13.47 -19.99
CA SER A 301 19.63 -14.91 -19.70
C SER A 301 18.52 -15.70 -20.40
N CYS A 302 17.29 -15.17 -20.43
CA CYS A 302 16.18 -15.77 -21.18
C CYS A 302 16.47 -15.80 -22.69
N LEU A 303 16.99 -14.72 -23.28
CA LEU A 303 17.35 -14.68 -24.70
C LEU A 303 18.45 -15.71 -25.04
N LEU A 304 19.47 -15.83 -24.21
CA LEU A 304 20.54 -16.81 -24.39
C LEU A 304 20.02 -18.26 -24.30
N LEU A 305 19.10 -18.54 -23.37
CA LEU A 305 18.43 -19.84 -23.26
C LEU A 305 17.55 -20.15 -24.48
N HIS A 306 16.85 -19.15 -25.02
CA HIS A 306 16.05 -19.29 -26.24
C HIS A 306 16.90 -19.53 -27.50
N HIS A 307 18.06 -18.86 -27.63
CA HIS A 307 19.01 -19.12 -28.73
C HIS A 307 19.68 -20.49 -28.63
N SER A 308 19.83 -21.04 -27.42
CA SER A 308 20.33 -22.40 -27.17
C SER A 308 19.31 -23.50 -27.55
N CYS A 309 18.03 -23.14 -27.68
CA CYS A 309 16.91 -24.05 -27.94
C CYS A 309 16.38 -23.99 -29.38
N LEU A 310 17.06 -23.31 -30.32
CA LEU A 310 16.76 -23.47 -31.74
C LEU A 310 17.24 -24.86 -32.18
N PRO A 311 16.33 -25.79 -32.57
CA PRO A 311 16.78 -27.04 -33.15
C PRO A 311 17.57 -26.71 -34.43
N LYS A 312 18.73 -27.33 -34.59
CA LYS A 312 19.48 -27.33 -35.84
C LYS A 312 18.49 -27.66 -36.96
N ALA A 313 18.20 -26.68 -37.81
CA ALA A 313 17.29 -26.85 -38.92
C ALA A 313 17.82 -27.98 -39.81
N SER A 314 17.14 -29.13 -39.79
CA SER A 314 17.25 -30.13 -40.83
C SER A 314 16.86 -29.47 -42.16
N PRO A 315 17.60 -29.70 -43.26
CA PRO A 315 17.24 -29.11 -44.54
C PRO A 315 15.93 -29.75 -45.03
N LEU A 316 14.85 -28.98 -44.99
CA LEU A 316 13.59 -29.32 -45.64
C LEU A 316 13.83 -29.35 -47.16
N LYS A 317 13.80 -30.56 -47.73
CA LYS A 317 13.62 -30.79 -49.16
C LYS A 317 12.26 -30.18 -49.56
N TRP A 318 12.28 -29.32 -50.57
CA TRP A 318 11.08 -28.91 -51.30
C TRP A 318 10.92 -29.86 -52.48
N TYR A 319 9.74 -30.50 -52.58
CA TYR A 319 9.26 -31.39 -53.65
C TYR A 319 10.31 -32.18 -54.43
#